data_AF-K1SXW2-F1
#
_entry.id   AF-K1SXW2-F1
#
_cell.length_a   1.000
_cell.length_b   1.000
_cell.length_c   1.000
_cell.angle_alpha   90.00
_cell.angle_beta   90.00
_cell.angle_gamma   90.00
#
_symmetry.space_group_name_H-M   'P 1'
#
loop_
_entity.id
_entity.type
_entity.pdbx_description
1 polymer ?
#
loop_
_entity_poly.entity_id
_entity_poly.type
_entity_poly.pdbx_seq_one_letter_code
_entity_poly.pdbx_strand_id
1 'polypeptide(L)'
;NVSCDTFWGRSAERSGQTIKVEELPDAGGATSGSIYRGSVLPTMYKKLIENSLDILFDRLDQCRDKRVVTSVSNYLMLAVYRMFRRLYQAAPGNVASMFRVTPARWERDADAAMFLQEGELSATMAGENGACPDPAAFEMNTETLARDYPRHATSLMNLIKNSEEVIRKHNA
;
A
#
# COMPACT_ATOMS: atom_id res chain seq x y z
N ASN A 1 -36.55 -18.15 26.09
CA ASN A 1 -35.15 -18.24 26.55
C ASN A 1 -34.22 -18.15 25.36
N VAL A 2 -33.82 -16.91 25.05
CA VAL A 2 -32.68 -16.58 24.18
C VAL A 2 -31.43 -16.88 24.99
N SER A 3 -30.49 -17.64 24.43
CA SER A 3 -29.11 -17.68 24.93
C SER A 3 -28.23 -17.24 23.78
N CYS A 4 -27.95 -15.93 23.78
CA CYS A 4 -26.69 -15.39 23.31
C CYS A 4 -25.63 -15.80 24.35
N ASP A 5 -24.51 -16.33 23.86
CA ASP A 5 -23.21 -16.57 24.51
C ASP A 5 -22.56 -17.70 23.70
N THR A 6 -21.36 -17.66 23.15
CA THR A 6 -20.19 -16.81 23.31
C THR A 6 -19.27 -17.17 22.14
N PHE A 7 -18.85 -16.20 21.32
CA PHE A 7 -17.50 -16.17 20.73
C PHE A 7 -17.27 -14.78 20.13
N TRP A 8 -17.39 -13.79 21.01
CA TRP A 8 -16.78 -12.48 20.78
C TRP A 8 -15.26 -12.63 20.75
N GLY A 9 -14.65 -11.94 19.79
CA GLY A 9 -13.47 -11.13 20.08
C GLY A 9 -12.20 -11.89 20.42
N ARG A 10 -11.55 -12.45 19.39
CA ARG A 10 -10.09 -12.30 19.29
C ARG A 10 -9.80 -11.13 18.36
N SER A 11 -10.07 -9.93 18.85
CA SER A 11 -9.39 -8.73 18.35
C SER A 11 -7.89 -8.98 18.58
N ALA A 12 -7.16 -9.29 17.52
CA ALA A 12 -5.72 -9.15 17.54
C ALA A 12 -5.44 -7.68 17.85
N GLU A 13 -4.93 -7.44 19.06
CA GLU A 13 -4.42 -6.16 19.56
C GLU A 13 -5.41 -4.98 19.57
N ARG A 14 -6.21 -4.91 20.63
CA ARG A 14 -6.72 -3.64 21.16
C ARG A 14 -5.62 -2.89 21.92
N SER A 15 -4.49 -2.63 21.27
CA SER A 15 -3.57 -1.60 21.79
C SER A 15 -4.11 -0.26 21.32
N GLY A 16 -4.74 0.48 22.22
CA GLY A 16 -5.03 1.90 22.06
C GLY A 16 -3.77 2.78 22.08
N GLN A 17 -2.58 2.21 21.84
CA GLN A 17 -1.36 2.98 21.71
C GLN A 17 -1.45 3.86 20.46
N THR A 18 -1.32 5.16 20.70
CA THR A 18 -0.99 6.12 19.66
C THR A 18 0.45 5.82 19.26
N ILE A 19 0.64 5.19 18.10
CA ILE A 19 1.97 4.84 17.59
C ILE A 19 2.75 6.12 17.39
N LYS A 20 3.95 6.14 17.94
CA LYS A 20 4.88 7.26 17.80
C LYS A 20 5.76 7.05 16.58
N VAL A 21 6.14 8.13 15.89
CA VAL A 21 6.98 8.07 14.67
C VAL A 21 8.33 7.43 14.94
N GLU A 22 8.80 7.56 16.17
CA GLU A 22 10.05 7.01 16.69
C GLU A 22 10.01 5.48 16.85
N GLU A 23 8.82 4.88 16.95
CA GLU A 23 8.63 3.43 17.12
C GLU A 23 8.59 2.69 15.77
N LEU A 24 8.47 3.43 14.65
CA LEU A 24 8.49 2.87 13.31
C LEU A 24 9.93 2.81 12.79
N PRO A 25 10.35 1.67 12.17
CA PRO A 25 11.67 1.56 11.57
C PRO A 25 11.92 2.70 10.59
N ASP A 26 13.14 3.22 10.61
CA ASP A 26 13.61 4.10 9.54
C ASP A 26 13.92 3.24 8.31
N ALA A 27 13.43 3.66 7.14
CA ALA A 27 13.84 3.09 5.86
C ALA A 27 15.37 3.19 5.76
N GLY A 28 16.05 2.05 5.60
CA GLY A 28 17.51 1.87 5.72
C GLY A 28 18.38 2.59 4.68
N GLY A 29 17.92 3.67 4.07
CA GLY A 29 18.68 4.50 3.15
C GLY A 29 17.92 5.78 2.80
N ALA A 30 18.62 6.91 2.85
CA ALA A 30 18.20 8.22 2.33
C ALA A 30 17.17 9.07 3.12
N THR A 31 16.86 8.79 4.39
CA THR A 31 16.19 9.81 5.24
C THR A 31 17.16 10.88 5.77
N SER A 32 18.48 10.64 5.72
CA SER A 32 19.51 11.63 6.12
C SER A 32 19.52 12.91 5.25
N GLY A 33 18.89 12.90 4.07
CA GLY A 33 18.75 14.08 3.21
C GLY A 33 17.34 14.69 3.20
N SER A 34 16.39 14.13 3.96
CA SER A 34 15.00 14.52 3.81
C SER A 34 14.64 15.79 4.58
N ILE A 35 14.03 16.76 3.88
CA ILE A 35 13.60 18.08 4.37
C ILE A 35 12.32 17.96 5.24
N TYR A 36 12.12 16.86 5.98
CA TYR A 36 10.94 16.68 6.84
C TYR A 36 11.18 17.25 8.25
N ARG A 37 11.61 18.52 8.34
CA ARG A 37 11.99 19.16 9.61
C ARG A 37 10.81 19.64 10.48
N GLY A 38 9.67 18.93 10.53
CA GLY A 38 8.66 19.33 11.53
C GLY A 38 7.26 18.72 11.48
N SER A 39 6.90 17.91 10.48
CA SER A 39 5.56 17.30 10.45
C SER A 39 5.62 15.81 10.77
N VAL A 40 5.12 15.47 11.96
CA VAL A 40 5.02 14.09 12.47
C VAL A 40 4.13 13.24 11.57
N LEU A 41 3.01 13.79 11.08
CA LEU A 41 1.98 13.04 10.36
C LEU A 41 2.43 12.54 8.97
N PRO A 42 3.01 13.37 8.07
CA PRO A 42 3.56 12.89 6.80
C PRO A 42 4.70 11.89 6.99
N THR A 43 5.53 12.10 8.01
CA THR A 43 6.63 11.17 8.33
C THR A 43 6.09 9.80 8.77
N MET A 44 5.04 9.80 9.60
CA MET A 44 4.34 8.59 10.02
C MET A 44 3.75 7.83 8.84
N TYR A 45 2.92 8.49 8.02
CA TYR A 45 2.29 7.83 6.87
C TYR A 45 3.33 7.35 5.84
N LYS A 46 4.40 8.12 5.62
CA LYS A 46 5.49 7.70 4.75
C LYS A 46 6.12 6.39 5.25
N LYS A 47 6.49 6.31 6.53
CA LYS A 47 7.06 5.10 7.12
C LYS A 47 6.10 3.90 7.02
N LEU A 48 4.82 4.11 7.30
CA LEU A 48 3.81 3.03 7.17
C LEU A 48 3.75 2.49 5.75
N ILE A 49 3.77 3.37 4.74
CA ILE A 49 3.72 3.00 3.33
C ILE A 49 5.02 2.30 2.92
N GLU A 50 6.18 2.91 3.16
CA GLU A 50 7.49 2.35 2.77
C GLU A 50 7.71 0.96 3.35
N ASN A 51 7.53 0.80 4.66
CA ASN A 51 7.74 -0.48 5.34
C ASN A 51 6.77 -1.57 4.84
N SER A 52 5.54 -1.18 4.47
CA SER A 52 4.57 -2.13 3.91
C SER A 52 4.89 -2.51 2.47
N LEU A 53 5.45 -1.57 1.69
CA LEU A 53 5.93 -1.83 0.34
C LEU A 53 7.11 -2.79 0.36
N ASP A 54 8.04 -2.68 1.32
CA ASP A 54 9.15 -3.63 1.46
C ASP A 54 8.64 -5.08 1.58
N ILE A 55 7.65 -5.32 2.45
CA ILE A 55 7.05 -6.66 2.59
C ILE A 55 6.37 -7.10 1.30
N LEU A 56 5.63 -6.21 0.63
CA LEU A 56 4.94 -6.52 -0.62
C LEU A 56 5.95 -6.90 -1.72
N PHE A 57 7.01 -6.13 -1.89
CA PHE A 57 8.02 -6.36 -2.92
C PHE A 57 8.88 -7.60 -2.63
N ASP A 58 9.14 -7.92 -1.37
CA ASP A 58 9.78 -9.18 -1.00
C ASP A 58 8.93 -10.40 -1.40
N ARG A 59 7.59 -10.33 -1.27
CA ARG A 59 6.69 -11.39 -1.76
C ARG A 59 6.58 -11.43 -3.29
N LEU A 60 6.60 -10.27 -3.93
CA LEU A 60 6.64 -10.18 -5.39
C LEU A 60 7.92 -10.84 -5.96
N ASP A 61 9.07 -10.66 -5.31
CA ASP A 61 10.31 -11.33 -5.70
C ASP A 61 10.22 -12.86 -5.51
N GLN A 62 9.62 -13.32 -4.41
CA GLN A 62 9.39 -14.74 -4.15
C GLN A 62 8.44 -15.41 -5.15
N CYS A 63 7.44 -14.67 -5.65
CA CYS A 63 6.51 -15.14 -6.67
C CYS A 63 7.21 -15.51 -7.99
N ARG A 64 8.35 -14.87 -8.31
CA ARG A 64 9.14 -15.09 -9.54
C ARG A 64 8.38 -14.92 -10.85
N ASP A 65 7.15 -14.39 -10.84
CA ASP A 65 6.37 -14.09 -12.04
C ASP A 65 6.46 -12.59 -12.39
N LYS A 66 7.16 -12.28 -13.49
CA LYS A 66 7.35 -10.90 -13.96
C LYS A 66 6.05 -10.18 -14.28
N ARG A 67 4.99 -10.89 -14.67
CA ARG A 67 3.68 -10.28 -14.99
C ARG A 67 3.05 -9.73 -13.72
N VAL A 68 3.06 -10.52 -12.63
CA VAL A 68 2.57 -10.09 -11.32
C VAL A 68 3.37 -8.89 -10.81
N VAL A 69 4.70 -8.96 -10.86
CA VAL A 69 5.58 -7.84 -10.46
C VAL A 69 5.25 -6.58 -11.25
N THR A 70 5.06 -6.70 -12.57
CA THR A 70 4.80 -5.56 -13.46
C THR A 70 3.46 -4.92 -13.17
N SER A 71 2.38 -5.71 -13.10
CA SER A 71 1.02 -5.19 -12.87
C SER A 71 0.91 -4.47 -11.52
N VAL A 72 1.43 -5.07 -10.45
CA VAL A 72 1.43 -4.45 -9.12
C VAL A 72 2.29 -3.18 -9.09
N SER A 73 3.49 -3.21 -9.67
CA SER A 73 4.37 -2.03 -9.71
C SER A 73 3.75 -0.88 -10.50
N ASN A 74 3.15 -1.15 -11.66
CA ASN A 74 2.49 -0.15 -12.48
C ASN A 74 1.31 0.49 -11.76
N TYR A 75 0.52 -0.31 -11.05
CA TYR A 75 -0.59 0.19 -10.25
C TYR A 75 -0.11 1.19 -9.18
N LEU A 76 0.92 0.81 -8.42
CA LEU A 76 1.48 1.66 -7.36
C LEU A 76 2.13 2.93 -7.92
N MET A 77 2.85 2.83 -9.05
CA MET A 77 3.41 3.99 -9.75
C MET A 77 2.31 4.96 -10.21
N LEU A 78 1.20 4.43 -10.74
CA LEU A 78 0.04 5.24 -11.13
C LEU A 78 -0.63 5.91 -9.93
N ALA A 79 -0.77 5.20 -8.79
CA ALA A 79 -1.32 5.77 -7.57
C ALA A 79 -0.48 6.97 -7.06
N VAL A 80 0.85 6.81 -7.02
CA VAL A 80 1.78 7.89 -6.67
C VAL A 80 1.70 9.04 -7.67
N TYR A 81 1.73 8.73 -8.97
CA TYR A 81 1.59 9.72 -10.04
C TYR A 81 0.31 10.55 -9.88
N ARG A 82 -0.81 9.93 -9.55
CA ARG A 82 -2.09 10.61 -9.39
C ARG A 82 -2.08 11.59 -8.22
N MET A 83 -1.63 11.14 -7.05
CA MET A 83 -1.57 12.01 -5.88
C MET A 83 -0.58 13.16 -6.11
N PHE A 84 0.59 12.86 -6.69
CA PHE A 84 1.59 13.85 -7.03
C PHE A 84 1.06 14.88 -8.01
N ARG A 85 0.47 14.45 -9.15
CA ARG A 85 -0.03 15.36 -10.18
C ARG A 85 -1.16 16.24 -9.65
N ARG A 86 -2.06 15.71 -8.82
CA ARG A 86 -3.14 16.48 -8.20
C ARG A 86 -2.62 17.60 -7.31
N LEU A 87 -1.63 17.30 -6.47
CA LEU A 87 -0.97 18.30 -5.61
C LEU A 87 -0.16 19.31 -6.43
N TYR A 88 0.57 18.84 -7.44
CA TYR A 88 1.41 19.67 -8.29
C TYR A 88 0.58 20.70 -9.07
N GLN A 89 -0.58 20.29 -9.61
CA GLN A 89 -1.47 21.19 -10.35
C GLN A 89 -2.27 22.15 -9.47
N ALA A 90 -2.37 21.89 -8.16
CA ALA A 90 -3.04 22.79 -7.22
C ALA A 90 -2.24 24.09 -6.98
N ALA A 91 -0.95 24.12 -7.28
CA ALA A 91 -0.10 25.30 -7.14
C ALA A 91 0.11 25.98 -8.52
N PRO A 92 -0.41 27.21 -8.74
CA PRO A 92 -0.37 27.87 -10.05
C PRO A 92 1.04 28.27 -10.50
N GLY A 93 2.02 28.32 -9.59
CA GLY A 93 3.43 28.60 -9.93
C GLY A 93 4.16 27.41 -10.56
N ASN A 94 3.55 26.23 -10.57
CA ASN A 94 4.18 25.03 -11.10
C ASN A 94 4.06 24.92 -12.61
N VAL A 95 5.15 24.51 -13.28
CA VAL A 95 5.21 24.42 -14.74
C VAL A 95 4.71 23.05 -15.21
N ALA A 96 3.63 23.03 -16.00
CA ALA A 96 2.99 21.79 -16.45
C ALA A 96 3.79 21.00 -17.51
N SER A 97 4.96 21.48 -17.96
CA SER A 97 5.72 20.91 -19.08
C SER A 97 6.25 19.49 -18.83
N MET A 98 6.33 19.05 -17.57
CA MET A 98 6.69 17.66 -17.22
C MET A 98 5.59 16.63 -17.54
N PHE A 99 4.34 17.06 -17.78
CA PHE A 99 3.22 16.14 -18.03
C PHE A 99 2.87 16.09 -19.51
N ARG A 100 2.98 14.88 -20.09
CA ARG A 100 2.59 14.63 -21.48
C ARG A 100 1.08 14.45 -21.66
N VAL A 101 0.39 13.89 -20.65
CA VAL A 101 -1.06 13.66 -20.71
C VAL A 101 -1.79 14.96 -20.40
N THR A 102 -2.80 15.32 -21.21
CA THR A 102 -3.50 16.60 -21.10
C THR A 102 -4.23 16.78 -19.76
N PRO A 103 -4.38 18.02 -19.26
CA PRO A 103 -5.13 18.30 -18.02
C PRO A 103 -6.58 17.82 -18.02
N ALA A 104 -7.22 17.73 -19.20
CA ALA A 104 -8.62 17.35 -19.32
C ALA A 104 -8.86 15.84 -19.14
N ARG A 105 -7.86 15.00 -19.44
CA ARG A 105 -8.04 13.54 -19.48
C ARG A 105 -7.29 12.78 -18.41
N TRP A 106 -6.17 13.31 -17.93
CA TRP A 106 -5.22 12.54 -17.12
C TRP A 106 -5.83 11.85 -15.90
N GLU A 107 -6.83 12.46 -15.26
CA GLU A 107 -7.41 11.90 -14.04
C GLU A 107 -8.16 10.60 -14.36
N ARG A 108 -9.00 10.63 -15.39
CA ARG A 108 -9.77 9.46 -15.87
C ARG A 108 -8.89 8.46 -16.60
N ASP A 109 -7.90 8.92 -17.36
CA ASP A 109 -6.92 8.03 -18.01
C ASP A 109 -6.10 7.26 -16.96
N ALA A 110 -5.71 7.92 -15.85
CA ALA A 110 -5.00 7.26 -14.77
C ALA A 110 -5.91 6.31 -13.97
N ASP A 111 -7.17 6.67 -13.71
CA ASP A 111 -8.17 5.75 -13.14
C ASP A 111 -8.29 4.48 -14.00
N ALA A 112 -8.52 4.64 -15.31
CA ALA A 112 -8.66 3.53 -16.24
C ALA A 112 -7.39 2.66 -16.29
N ALA A 113 -6.21 3.29 -16.34
CA ALA A 113 -4.94 2.57 -16.35
C ALA A 113 -4.74 1.74 -15.07
N MET A 114 -5.13 2.25 -13.90
CA MET A 114 -5.09 1.51 -12.65
C MET A 114 -6.02 0.28 -12.68
N PHE A 115 -7.27 0.43 -13.12
CA PHE A 115 -8.18 -0.69 -13.28
C PHE A 115 -7.68 -1.74 -14.29
N LEU A 116 -7.01 -1.31 -15.36
CA LEU A 116 -6.38 -2.24 -16.30
C LEU A 116 -5.24 -3.05 -15.65
N GLN A 117 -4.45 -2.46 -14.75
CA GLN A 117 -3.42 -3.19 -14.02
C GLN A 117 -4.02 -4.20 -13.02
N GLU A 118 -5.11 -3.85 -12.34
CA GLU A 118 -5.86 -4.79 -11.49
C GLU A 118 -6.45 -5.96 -12.31
N GLY A 119 -6.99 -5.66 -13.49
CA GLY A 119 -7.49 -6.65 -14.44
C GLY A 119 -6.39 -7.60 -14.92
N GLU A 120 -5.25 -7.06 -15.34
CA GLU A 120 -4.09 -7.86 -15.78
C GLU A 120 -3.54 -8.75 -14.66
N LEU A 121 -3.49 -8.22 -13.42
CA LEU A 121 -3.13 -9.01 -12.25
C LEU A 121 -4.12 -10.16 -12.05
N SER A 122 -5.42 -9.89 -12.12
CA SER A 122 -6.47 -10.91 -11.94
C SER A 122 -6.39 -11.99 -13.02
N ALA A 123 -6.21 -11.61 -14.29
CA ALA A 123 -6.03 -12.53 -15.41
C ALA A 123 -4.78 -13.39 -15.23
N THR A 124 -3.66 -12.79 -14.82
CA THR A 124 -2.41 -13.50 -14.52
C THR A 124 -2.61 -14.53 -13.40
N MET A 125 -3.27 -14.13 -12.30
CA MET A 125 -3.58 -15.01 -11.17
C MET A 125 -4.60 -16.12 -11.53
N ALA A 126 -5.38 -15.94 -12.59
CA ALA A 126 -6.25 -16.97 -13.14
C ALA A 126 -5.53 -17.93 -14.11
N GLY A 127 -4.25 -17.71 -14.41
CA GLY A 127 -3.48 -18.48 -15.38
C GLY A 127 -3.79 -18.12 -16.83
N GLU A 128 -4.32 -16.93 -17.10
CA GLU A 128 -4.41 -16.43 -18.47
C GLU A 128 -3.00 -16.09 -18.99
N ASN A 129 -2.77 -16.33 -20.29
CA ASN A 129 -1.52 -16.02 -20.98
C ASN A 129 -0.25 -16.68 -20.38
N GLY A 130 -0.37 -17.78 -19.63
CA GLY A 130 0.77 -18.52 -19.09
C GLY A 130 0.41 -19.46 -17.94
N ALA A 131 1.42 -19.99 -17.26
CA ALA A 131 1.19 -20.75 -16.03
C ALA A 131 0.63 -19.83 -14.93
N CYS A 132 -0.22 -20.36 -14.07
CA CYS A 132 -0.68 -19.64 -12.90
C CYS A 132 0.50 -19.46 -11.90
N PRO A 133 0.74 -18.24 -11.37
CA PRO A 133 1.69 -18.05 -10.29
C PRO A 133 1.33 -18.90 -9.07
N ASP A 134 2.32 -19.42 -8.36
CA ASP A 134 2.09 -20.20 -7.14
C ASP A 134 1.51 -19.29 -6.03
N PRO A 135 0.26 -19.52 -5.57
CA PRO A 135 -0.35 -18.70 -4.51
C PRO A 135 0.40 -18.81 -3.18
N ALA A 136 1.15 -19.90 -2.95
CA ALA A 136 1.95 -20.09 -1.74
C ALA A 136 3.02 -19.00 -1.58
N ALA A 137 3.45 -18.36 -2.68
CA ALA A 137 4.39 -17.23 -2.63
C ALA A 137 3.83 -16.01 -1.88
N PHE A 138 2.52 -15.91 -1.71
CA PHE A 138 1.84 -14.83 -1.00
C PHE A 138 1.29 -15.26 0.37
N GLU A 139 1.46 -16.53 0.75
CA GLU A 139 0.92 -17.04 2.01
C GLU A 139 1.61 -16.38 3.20
N MET A 140 0.81 -15.72 4.05
CA MET A 140 1.27 -15.07 5.25
C MET A 140 0.19 -15.10 6.33
N ASN A 141 0.64 -15.27 7.57
CA ASN A 141 -0.16 -15.07 8.78
C ASN A 141 0.59 -14.15 9.76
N THR A 142 -0.09 -13.74 10.84
CA THR A 142 0.48 -12.83 11.84
C THR A 142 1.80 -13.33 12.44
N GLU A 143 1.94 -14.65 12.64
CA GLU A 143 3.16 -15.25 13.19
C GLU A 143 4.32 -15.19 12.20
N THR A 144 4.08 -15.54 10.94
CA THR A 144 5.10 -15.45 9.86
C THR A 144 5.48 -14.00 9.58
N LEU A 145 4.54 -13.06 9.63
CA LEU A 145 4.83 -11.62 9.48
C LEU A 145 5.72 -11.11 10.61
N ALA A 146 5.40 -11.44 11.87
CA ALA A 146 6.21 -11.04 13.01
C ALA A 146 7.61 -11.68 13.00
N ARG A 147 7.72 -12.91 12.50
CA ARG A 147 9.00 -13.65 12.40
C ARG A 147 9.87 -13.15 11.24
N ASP A 148 9.30 -13.03 10.05
CA ASP A 148 10.05 -12.74 8.81
C ASP A 148 10.28 -11.23 8.65
N TYR A 149 9.38 -10.39 9.17
CA TYR A 149 9.43 -8.93 9.08
C TYR A 149 9.26 -8.24 10.44
N PRO A 150 10.09 -8.54 11.45
CA PRO A 150 9.91 -8.05 12.83
C PRO A 150 9.93 -6.52 12.94
N ARG A 151 10.59 -5.84 12.00
CA ARG A 151 10.62 -4.37 11.92
C ARG A 151 9.39 -3.81 11.21
N HIS A 152 8.94 -4.43 10.13
CA HIS A 152 7.92 -3.87 9.24
C HIS A 152 6.49 -4.34 9.54
N ALA A 153 6.31 -5.47 10.24
CA ALA A 153 5.01 -6.07 10.51
C ALA A 153 4.03 -5.09 11.20
N THR A 154 4.49 -4.37 12.22
CA THR A 154 3.67 -3.35 12.90
C THR A 154 3.22 -2.26 11.93
N SER A 155 4.07 -1.85 10.99
CA SER A 155 3.72 -0.83 9.99
C SER A 155 2.60 -1.33 9.07
N LEU A 156 2.71 -2.56 8.58
CA LEU A 156 1.71 -3.18 7.72
C LEU A 156 0.36 -3.35 8.43
N MET A 157 0.35 -3.82 9.67
CA MET A 157 -0.89 -3.98 10.43
C MET A 157 -1.62 -2.64 10.62
N ASN A 158 -0.86 -1.55 10.81
CA ASN A 158 -1.44 -0.21 10.91
C ASN A 158 -1.90 0.34 9.57
N LEU A 159 -1.18 0.06 8.48
CA LEU A 159 -1.63 0.39 7.14
C LEU A 159 -2.98 -0.31 6.84
N ILE A 160 -3.09 -1.60 7.14
CA ILE A 160 -4.33 -2.38 6.96
C ILE A 160 -5.46 -1.77 7.77
N LYS A 161 -5.26 -1.58 9.09
CA LYS A 161 -6.27 -1.00 9.98
C LYS A 161 -6.75 0.37 9.51
N ASN A 162 -5.82 1.26 9.17
CA ASN A 162 -6.16 2.61 8.70
C ASN A 162 -6.95 2.57 7.39
N SER A 163 -6.55 1.69 6.45
CA SER A 163 -7.20 1.53 5.15
C SER A 163 -8.63 0.98 5.31
N GLU A 164 -8.80 -0.08 6.11
CA GLU A 164 -10.12 -0.65 6.38
C GLU A 164 -11.04 0.34 7.11
N GLU A 165 -10.51 1.16 8.02
CA GLU A 165 -11.29 2.19 8.68
C GLU A 165 -11.83 3.24 7.70
N VAL A 166 -11.02 3.66 6.71
CA VAL A 166 -11.45 4.59 5.66
C VAL A 166 -12.56 3.97 4.80
N ILE A 167 -12.41 2.70 4.41
CA ILE A 167 -13.39 1.98 3.60
C ILE A 167 -14.71 1.82 4.37
N ARG A 168 -14.64 1.37 5.62
CA ARG A 168 -15.81 1.18 6.48
C ARG A 168 -16.58 2.48 6.69
N LYS A 169 -15.90 3.62 6.86
CA LYS A 169 -16.54 4.93 7.00
C LYS A 169 -17.27 5.40 5.75
N HIS A 170 -16.83 4.99 4.56
CA HIS A 170 -17.52 5.32 3.30
C HIS A 170 -18.78 4.47 3.07
N ASN A 171 -18.83 3.26 3.65
CA ASN A 171 -19.93 2.31 3.47
C ASN A 171 -21.00 2.39 4.58
N ALA A 172 -20.83 3.27 5.57
CA ALA A 172 -21.73 3.48 6.71
C ALA A 172 -22.49 4.80 6.54
#